data_AF-A0A818ANN4-F1
#
_entry.id   AF-A0A818ANN4-F1
#
_cell.length_a   1.000
_cell.length_b   1.000
_cell.length_c   1.000
_cell.angle_alpha   90.00
_cell.angle_beta   90.00
_cell.angle_gamma   90.00
#
_symmetry.space_group_name_H-M   'P 1'
#
loop_
_entity.id
_entity.type
_entity.pdbx_description
1 polymer ?
#
loop_
_entity_poly.entity_id
_entity_poly.type
_entity_poly.pdbx_seq_one_letter_code
_entity_poly.pdbx_strand_id
1 'polypeptide(L)'
;MVFIDGSVIDEYEAYIAAMARLSSTNTSHNPENVARFSQSIVSAIDRLHFEFHYEKVFLKLDAIGAGGWSCVSPSENALLYDWTQTVEVRVAYLIRYIEKNVLEEHLPSHAVVEEFIEAQKRPGDIDADYTVCGFVLDSIFYPTSINLCGTDSRGQYIEQWTAPKASQMDDSPTIWQNMFEIYARMVAIEAEPFSYNNGIYAGDIFLTVNNEYKQRDWNIRRGGRSSPETFIMLGEPNYEAKVNISIPTELTCEKLFDLYTHVCDRLAQAPYHMYPFSTAYCYFCKSAVPNFIRLNLLIHPKVLLHNDDNTKLPKNKSRQKVYDIVKQIIDDELLNNAKTNGFYS
;
A
#
# COMPACT_ATOMS: atom_id res chain seq x y z
N MET A 1 -15.31 -8.44 9.47
CA MET A 1 -14.34 -9.48 9.05
C MET A 1 -15.08 -10.74 8.64
N VAL A 2 -14.58 -11.46 7.63
CA VAL A 2 -15.14 -12.72 7.16
C VAL A 2 -14.05 -13.78 7.24
N PHE A 3 -14.28 -14.86 7.98
CA PHE A 3 -13.33 -15.96 8.11
C PHE A 3 -13.62 -17.06 7.10
N ILE A 4 -12.62 -17.89 6.80
CA ILE A 4 -12.73 -18.98 5.82
C ILE A 4 -13.75 -20.07 6.19
N ASP A 5 -14.07 -20.20 7.48
CA ASP A 5 -15.14 -21.08 7.96
C ASP A 5 -16.55 -20.53 7.65
N GLY A 6 -16.62 -19.33 7.08
CA GLY A 6 -17.83 -18.62 6.68
C GLY A 6 -18.39 -17.69 7.76
N SER A 7 -17.76 -17.61 8.95
CA SER A 7 -18.21 -16.70 9.99
C SER A 7 -17.96 -15.23 9.62
N VAL A 8 -18.94 -14.39 9.94
CA VAL A 8 -18.84 -12.92 9.80
C VAL A 8 -18.80 -12.33 11.20
N ILE A 9 -17.72 -11.59 11.50
CA ILE A 9 -17.44 -11.03 12.82
C ILE A 9 -17.22 -9.52 12.69
N ASP A 10 -17.98 -8.75 13.45
CA ASP A 10 -17.96 -7.29 13.55
C ASP A 10 -17.69 -6.79 14.99
N GLU A 11 -17.57 -7.70 15.98
CA GLU A 11 -17.24 -7.40 17.38
C GLU A 11 -15.80 -7.79 17.75
N TYR A 12 -15.13 -6.99 18.59
CA TYR A 12 -13.73 -7.17 18.95
C TYR A 12 -13.48 -8.44 19.78
N GLU A 13 -14.34 -8.73 20.76
CA GLU A 13 -14.23 -9.91 21.64
C GLU A 13 -14.39 -11.20 20.84
N ALA A 14 -15.36 -11.23 19.92
CA ALA A 14 -15.57 -12.33 19.01
C ALA A 14 -14.38 -12.51 18.06
N TYR A 15 -13.78 -11.41 17.60
CA TYR A 15 -12.56 -11.43 16.80
C TYR A 15 -11.40 -12.08 17.56
N ILE A 16 -11.12 -11.66 18.80
CA ILE A 16 -10.04 -12.24 19.62
C ILE A 16 -10.27 -13.74 19.83
N ALA A 17 -11.51 -14.16 20.09
CA ALA A 17 -11.84 -15.58 20.24
C ALA A 17 -11.66 -16.38 18.94
N ALA A 18 -12.00 -15.81 17.79
CA ALA A 18 -11.79 -16.43 16.49
C ALA A 18 -10.31 -16.51 16.11
N MET A 19 -9.54 -15.47 16.41
CA MET A 19 -8.09 -15.43 16.16
C MET A 19 -7.36 -16.56 16.89
N ALA A 20 -7.78 -16.90 18.10
CA ALA A 20 -7.21 -18.01 18.88
C ALA A 20 -7.43 -19.40 18.24
N ARG A 21 -8.35 -19.54 17.29
CA ARG A 21 -8.70 -20.81 16.62
C ARG A 21 -8.17 -20.90 15.19
N LEU A 22 -7.68 -19.80 14.63
CA LEU A 22 -7.21 -19.69 13.25
C LEU A 22 -6.20 -20.77 12.83
N SER A 23 -5.27 -21.13 13.71
CA SER A 23 -4.24 -22.14 13.42
C SER A 23 -4.79 -23.55 13.18
N SER A 24 -6.05 -23.78 13.52
CA SER A 24 -6.75 -25.07 13.33
C SER A 24 -7.75 -25.06 12.20
N THR A 25 -8.00 -23.90 11.57
CA THR A 25 -9.00 -23.77 10.51
C THR A 25 -8.44 -24.33 9.19
N ASN A 26 -9.22 -25.15 8.50
CA ASN A 26 -8.81 -25.68 7.20
C ASN A 26 -8.82 -24.57 6.14
N THR A 27 -7.64 -24.11 5.76
CA THR A 27 -7.44 -23.09 4.73
C THR A 27 -7.16 -23.66 3.34
N SER A 28 -7.26 -24.98 3.12
CA SER A 28 -6.93 -25.58 1.82
C SER A 28 -7.69 -24.92 0.67
N HIS A 29 -7.00 -24.61 -0.40
CA HIS A 29 -7.59 -24.05 -1.60
C HIS A 29 -8.31 -25.15 -2.40
N ASN A 30 -9.57 -25.39 -2.05
CA ASN A 30 -10.44 -26.35 -2.72
C ASN A 30 -11.80 -25.69 -3.05
N PRO A 31 -12.58 -26.27 -3.99
CA PRO A 31 -13.84 -25.66 -4.43
C PRO A 31 -14.86 -25.39 -3.32
N GLU A 32 -14.94 -26.25 -2.31
CA GLU A 32 -15.88 -26.11 -1.20
C GLU A 32 -15.52 -24.89 -0.33
N ASN A 33 -14.24 -24.78 0.04
CA ASN A 33 -13.75 -23.65 0.82
C ASN A 33 -13.90 -22.32 0.07
N VAL A 34 -13.58 -22.29 -1.23
CA VAL A 34 -13.73 -21.10 -2.08
C VAL A 34 -15.19 -20.66 -2.15
N ALA A 35 -16.11 -21.60 -2.37
CA ALA A 35 -17.54 -21.32 -2.45
C ALA A 35 -18.08 -20.77 -1.13
N ARG A 36 -17.77 -21.43 0.00
CA ARG A 36 -18.19 -20.98 1.34
C ARG A 36 -17.65 -19.59 1.66
N PHE A 37 -16.35 -19.37 1.43
CA PHE A 37 -15.73 -18.08 1.71
C PHE A 37 -16.33 -16.96 0.86
N SER A 38 -16.53 -17.22 -0.43
CA SER A 38 -17.15 -16.25 -1.37
C SER A 38 -18.58 -15.90 -0.96
N GLN A 39 -19.38 -16.90 -0.55
CA GLN A 39 -20.75 -16.68 -0.10
C GLN A 39 -20.79 -15.77 1.13
N SER A 40 -19.94 -16.02 2.12
CA SER A 40 -19.88 -15.20 3.34
C SER A 40 -19.37 -13.79 3.06
N ILE A 41 -18.45 -13.62 2.12
CA ILE A 41 -17.98 -12.29 1.69
C ILE A 41 -19.13 -11.49 1.06
N VAL A 42 -19.87 -12.07 0.11
CA VAL A 42 -21.02 -11.38 -0.51
C VAL A 42 -22.09 -11.07 0.53
N SER A 43 -22.35 -11.99 1.46
CA SER A 43 -23.27 -11.74 2.58
C SER A 43 -22.81 -10.57 3.45
N ALA A 44 -21.51 -10.43 3.72
CA ALA A 44 -20.98 -9.31 4.50
C ALA A 44 -21.06 -7.98 3.74
N ILE A 45 -20.83 -7.99 2.42
CA ILE A 45 -21.01 -6.82 1.55
C ILE A 45 -22.47 -6.37 1.58
N ASP A 46 -23.41 -7.30 1.43
CA ASP A 46 -24.85 -7.02 1.47
C ASP A 46 -25.27 -6.48 2.83
N ARG A 47 -24.70 -7.01 3.92
CA ARG A 47 -24.96 -6.53 5.27
C ARG A 47 -24.58 -5.06 5.44
N LEU A 48 -23.38 -4.68 4.99
CA LEU A 48 -22.93 -3.28 5.03
C LEU A 48 -23.83 -2.35 4.21
N HIS A 49 -24.35 -2.81 3.08
CA HIS A 49 -25.24 -2.02 2.25
C HIS A 49 -26.66 -1.91 2.80
N PHE A 50 -27.29 -3.04 3.12
CA PHE A 50 -28.71 -3.08 3.48
C PHE A 50 -28.98 -2.79 4.96
N GLU A 51 -28.11 -3.25 5.86
CA GLU A 51 -28.29 -3.05 7.31
C GLU A 51 -27.61 -1.77 7.82
N PHE A 52 -26.41 -1.46 7.33
CA PHE A 52 -25.64 -0.29 7.75
C PHE A 52 -25.72 0.90 6.80
N HIS A 53 -26.43 0.75 5.67
CA HIS A 53 -26.70 1.82 4.70
C HIS A 53 -25.46 2.48 4.09
N TYR A 54 -24.36 1.74 3.95
CA TYR A 54 -23.18 2.22 3.24
C TYR A 54 -23.41 2.17 1.72
N GLU A 55 -23.20 3.32 1.05
CA GLU A 55 -23.34 3.43 -0.41
C GLU A 55 -22.21 2.73 -1.17
N LYS A 56 -21.01 2.70 -0.58
CA LYS A 56 -19.82 2.08 -1.16
C LYS A 56 -19.17 1.19 -0.11
N VAL A 57 -18.79 -0.02 -0.52
CA VAL A 57 -18.16 -1.05 0.31
C VAL A 57 -16.81 -1.42 -0.29
N PHE A 58 -15.86 -1.84 0.53
CA PHE A 58 -14.54 -2.27 0.10
C PHE A 58 -14.23 -3.67 0.65
N LEU A 59 -13.58 -4.49 -0.18
CA LEU A 59 -13.13 -5.83 0.19
C LEU A 59 -11.60 -5.90 0.13
N LYS A 60 -11.01 -6.32 1.25
CA LYS A 60 -9.63 -6.78 1.35
C LYS A 60 -9.62 -8.29 1.58
N LEU A 61 -9.37 -9.07 0.52
CA LEU A 61 -9.41 -10.54 0.51
C LEU A 61 -8.35 -11.21 1.39
N ASP A 62 -7.19 -10.59 1.54
CA ASP A 62 -6.12 -11.05 2.45
C ASP A 62 -5.70 -9.90 3.37
N ALA A 63 -6.01 -10.07 4.65
CA ALA A 63 -5.67 -9.09 5.67
C ALA A 63 -4.15 -9.01 5.95
N ILE A 64 -3.34 -10.00 5.51
CA ILE A 64 -1.91 -10.09 5.83
C ILE A 64 -1.03 -9.08 5.05
N GLY A 65 -1.57 -8.37 4.05
CA GLY A 65 -0.80 -7.30 3.42
C GLY A 65 -1.52 -6.44 2.39
N ALA A 66 -0.99 -5.23 2.17
CA ALA A 66 -1.44 -4.23 1.18
C ALA A 66 -1.01 -4.57 -0.27
N GLY A 67 -0.84 -5.86 -0.57
CA GLY A 67 -0.28 -6.36 -1.83
C GLY A 67 -1.34 -6.68 -2.87
N GLY A 68 -1.75 -5.68 -3.65
CA GLY A 68 -2.20 -5.76 -5.04
C GLY A 68 -3.42 -6.62 -5.44
N TRP A 69 -3.44 -7.92 -5.16
CA TRP A 69 -4.55 -8.83 -5.44
C TRP A 69 -5.55 -8.89 -4.29
N SER A 70 -5.13 -8.52 -3.07
CA SER A 70 -5.98 -8.54 -1.90
C SER A 70 -7.01 -7.41 -1.91
N CYS A 71 -6.77 -6.30 -2.61
CA CYS A 71 -7.69 -5.16 -2.68
C CYS A 71 -8.67 -5.32 -3.86
N VAL A 72 -9.95 -5.55 -3.57
CA VAL A 72 -11.02 -5.72 -4.57
C VAL A 72 -11.88 -4.46 -4.60
N SER A 73 -11.43 -3.42 -5.31
CA SER A 73 -12.13 -2.12 -5.32
C SER A 73 -13.45 -2.14 -6.10
N PRO A 74 -14.44 -1.31 -5.73
CA PRO A 74 -15.69 -1.16 -6.49
C PRO A 74 -15.52 -0.67 -7.93
N SER A 75 -14.52 0.17 -8.19
CA SER A 75 -14.27 0.73 -9.52
C SER A 75 -13.85 -0.34 -10.54
N GLU A 76 -13.05 -1.33 -10.11
CA GLU A 76 -12.55 -2.39 -11.01
C GLU A 76 -13.40 -3.65 -10.96
N ASN A 77 -14.15 -3.85 -9.87
CA ASN A 77 -14.92 -5.06 -9.61
C ASN A 77 -16.42 -4.74 -9.45
N ALA A 78 -16.94 -3.81 -10.27
CA ALA A 78 -18.28 -3.25 -10.15
C ALA A 78 -19.40 -4.30 -10.02
N LEU A 79 -19.26 -5.45 -10.70
CA LEU A 79 -20.25 -6.52 -10.65
C LEU A 79 -20.41 -7.11 -9.23
N LEU A 80 -19.35 -7.15 -8.42
CA LEU A 80 -19.43 -7.62 -7.03
C LEU A 80 -20.28 -6.70 -6.15
N TYR A 81 -20.36 -5.42 -6.52
CA TYR A 81 -21.05 -4.36 -5.78
C TYR A 81 -22.34 -3.89 -6.48
N ASP A 82 -22.80 -4.60 -7.52
CA ASP A 82 -24.03 -4.29 -8.23
C ASP A 82 -25.22 -5.04 -7.61
N TRP A 83 -25.96 -4.35 -6.74
CA TRP A 83 -27.15 -4.90 -6.07
C TRP A 83 -28.33 -5.17 -7.02
N THR A 84 -28.24 -4.81 -8.31
CA THR A 84 -29.22 -5.25 -9.31
C THR A 84 -28.96 -6.68 -9.79
N GLN A 85 -27.77 -7.23 -9.55
CA GLN A 85 -27.44 -8.63 -9.81
C GLN A 85 -27.88 -9.51 -8.65
N THR A 86 -28.18 -10.78 -8.96
CA THR A 86 -28.48 -11.76 -7.92
C THR A 86 -27.24 -12.09 -7.09
N VAL A 87 -27.46 -12.55 -5.85
CA VAL A 87 -26.38 -13.00 -4.96
C VAL A 87 -25.53 -14.08 -5.65
N GLU A 88 -26.15 -15.02 -6.35
CA GLU A 88 -25.48 -16.13 -7.03
C GLU A 88 -24.53 -15.64 -8.13
N VAL A 89 -24.93 -14.61 -8.89
CA VAL A 89 -24.09 -14.00 -9.94
C VAL A 89 -22.85 -13.35 -9.32
N ARG A 90 -23.02 -12.63 -8.21
CA ARG A 90 -21.93 -11.96 -7.49
C ARG A 90 -20.98 -12.95 -6.81
N VAL A 91 -21.52 -14.01 -6.22
CA VAL A 91 -20.74 -15.12 -5.64
C VAL A 91 -19.94 -15.84 -6.72
N ALA A 92 -20.56 -16.20 -7.84
CA ALA A 92 -19.87 -16.85 -8.96
C ALA A 92 -18.76 -15.98 -9.56
N TYR A 93 -18.94 -14.65 -9.56
CA TYR A 93 -17.88 -13.73 -9.92
C TYR A 93 -16.71 -13.78 -8.95
N LEU A 94 -16.97 -13.74 -7.64
CA LEU A 94 -15.93 -13.76 -6.62
C LEU A 94 -15.16 -15.09 -6.62
N ILE A 95 -15.83 -16.22 -6.82
CA ILE A 95 -15.18 -17.53 -6.99
C ILE A 95 -14.17 -17.47 -8.14
N ARG A 96 -14.60 -17.03 -9.33
CA ARG A 96 -13.71 -16.89 -10.49
C ARG A 96 -12.56 -15.92 -10.24
N TYR A 97 -12.81 -14.85 -9.48
CA TYR A 97 -11.78 -13.89 -9.10
C TYR A 97 -10.73 -14.56 -8.21
N ILE A 98 -11.14 -15.30 -7.18
CA ILE A 98 -10.24 -16.01 -6.26
C ILE A 98 -9.45 -17.08 -7.01
N GLU A 99 -10.10 -17.93 -7.81
CA GLU A 99 -9.44 -18.99 -8.59
C GLU A 99 -8.40 -18.44 -9.57
N LYS A 100 -8.63 -17.24 -10.12
CA LYS A 100 -7.71 -16.59 -11.03
C LYS A 100 -6.49 -15.96 -10.34
N ASN A 101 -6.67 -15.43 -9.12
CA ASN A 101 -5.68 -14.56 -8.49
C ASN A 101 -4.98 -15.19 -7.28
N VAL A 102 -5.59 -16.16 -6.60
CA VAL A 102 -4.97 -16.89 -5.49
C VAL A 102 -4.32 -18.15 -6.04
N LEU A 103 -3.00 -18.08 -6.25
CA LEU A 103 -2.24 -19.21 -6.81
C LEU A 103 -1.71 -20.16 -5.73
N GLU A 104 -1.96 -19.85 -4.46
CA GLU A 104 -1.48 -20.59 -3.30
C GLU A 104 -2.34 -21.83 -3.03
N GLU A 105 -1.73 -22.85 -2.41
CA GLU A 105 -2.42 -24.06 -1.96
C GLU A 105 -3.38 -23.80 -0.79
N HIS A 106 -3.29 -22.62 -0.18
CA HIS A 106 -4.12 -22.18 0.92
C HIS A 106 -4.76 -20.82 0.60
N LEU A 107 -6.03 -20.69 0.94
CA LEU A 107 -6.74 -19.42 0.95
C LEU A 107 -6.32 -18.57 2.17
N PRO A 108 -6.48 -17.23 2.09
CA PRO A 108 -6.30 -16.38 3.25
C PRO A 108 -7.26 -16.79 4.37
N SER A 109 -6.79 -16.66 5.60
CA SER A 109 -7.54 -17.11 6.76
C SER A 109 -8.79 -16.28 7.04
N HIS A 110 -8.77 -15.00 6.62
CA HIS A 110 -9.89 -14.09 6.69
C HIS A 110 -9.75 -12.94 5.69
N ALA A 111 -10.89 -12.38 5.31
CA ALA A 111 -11.05 -11.14 4.56
C ALA A 111 -11.61 -10.02 5.46
N VAL A 112 -11.34 -8.78 5.10
CA VAL A 112 -11.98 -7.60 5.67
C VAL A 112 -12.96 -7.04 4.65
N VAL A 113 -14.18 -6.80 5.09
CA VAL A 113 -15.20 -6.08 4.32
C VAL A 113 -15.59 -4.88 5.16
N GLU A 114 -15.48 -3.68 4.59
CA GLU A 114 -15.61 -2.41 5.31
C GLU A 114 -16.28 -1.33 4.45
N GLU A 115 -16.67 -0.21 5.08
CA GLU A 115 -17.11 0.97 4.32
C GLU A 115 -15.97 1.49 3.42
N PHE A 116 -16.28 1.85 2.19
CA PHE A 116 -15.29 2.50 1.33
C PHE A 116 -15.16 3.97 1.72
N ILE A 117 -13.97 4.35 2.20
CA ILE A 117 -13.69 5.73 2.60
C ILE A 117 -13.22 6.55 1.41
N GLU A 118 -13.98 7.60 1.09
CA GLU A 118 -13.57 8.61 0.11
C GLU A 118 -12.72 9.69 0.80
N ALA A 119 -11.42 9.65 0.53
CA ALA A 119 -10.45 10.60 1.06
C ALA A 119 -10.48 11.93 0.27
N GLN A 120 -10.10 13.03 0.93
CA GLN A 120 -9.82 14.29 0.24
C GLN A 120 -8.66 14.12 -0.74
N LYS A 121 -8.64 14.95 -1.79
CA LYS A 121 -7.44 15.12 -2.61
C LYS A 121 -6.55 16.22 -2.03
N ARG A 122 -5.28 15.90 -1.81
CA ARG A 122 -4.23 16.85 -1.41
C ARG A 122 -3.46 17.35 -2.65
N PRO A 123 -2.65 18.41 -2.55
CA PRO A 123 -1.88 18.93 -3.67
C PRO A 123 -1.10 17.83 -4.38
N GLY A 124 -1.24 17.77 -5.71
CA GLY A 124 -0.69 16.70 -6.55
C GLY A 124 -1.64 15.55 -6.85
N ASP A 125 -2.94 15.70 -6.56
CA ASP A 125 -3.98 14.68 -6.80
C ASP A 125 -3.73 13.36 -6.05
N ILE A 126 -3.27 13.51 -4.81
CA ILE A 126 -2.95 12.40 -3.90
C ILE A 126 -4.08 12.27 -2.90
N ASP A 127 -4.58 11.04 -2.70
CA ASP A 127 -5.56 10.76 -1.65
C ASP A 127 -4.98 11.10 -0.28
N ALA A 128 -5.80 11.70 0.58
CA ALA A 128 -5.46 12.09 1.94
C ALA A 128 -5.39 10.87 2.88
N ASP A 129 -4.61 9.87 2.47
CA ASP A 129 -4.20 8.68 3.21
C ASP A 129 -2.85 8.97 3.85
N TYR A 130 -2.82 9.07 5.18
CA TYR A 130 -1.64 9.48 5.91
C TYR A 130 -1.15 8.39 6.85
N THR A 131 0.16 8.28 7.03
CA THR A 131 0.74 7.61 8.21
C THR A 131 1.24 8.68 9.18
N VAL A 132 0.73 8.68 10.41
CA VAL A 132 1.20 9.55 11.50
C VAL A 132 2.31 8.82 12.24
N CYS A 133 3.46 9.46 12.46
CA CYS A 133 4.63 8.84 13.09
C CYS A 133 5.11 9.64 14.31
N GLY A 134 5.61 8.93 15.32
CA GLY A 134 6.27 9.53 16.48
C GLY A 134 6.90 8.51 17.42
N PHE A 135 7.48 9.02 18.50
CA PHE A 135 8.00 8.20 19.60
C PHE A 135 6.99 8.12 20.73
N VAL A 136 6.96 7.01 21.43
CA VAL A 136 6.36 6.92 22.75
C VAL A 136 7.51 6.86 23.75
N LEU A 137 7.49 7.75 24.74
CA LEU A 137 8.42 7.73 25.87
C LEU A 137 7.62 7.86 27.16
N ASP A 138 7.80 6.93 28.08
CA ASP A 138 7.01 6.81 29.31
C ASP A 138 5.50 6.99 29.05
N SER A 139 4.99 6.29 28.03
CA SER A 139 3.57 6.29 27.64
C SER A 139 3.05 7.61 27.07
N ILE A 140 3.94 8.54 26.72
CA ILE A 140 3.60 9.84 26.11
C ILE A 140 4.04 9.84 24.64
N PHE A 141 3.15 10.25 23.74
CA PHE A 141 3.45 10.36 22.31
C PHE A 141 4.14 11.69 21.98
N TYR A 142 5.25 11.59 21.24
CA TYR A 142 6.05 12.69 20.72
C TYR A 142 6.04 12.61 19.18
N PRO A 143 5.23 13.42 18.49
CA PRO A 143 5.11 13.36 17.05
C PRO A 143 6.41 13.77 16.35
N THR A 144 6.73 13.09 15.25
CA THR A 144 7.96 13.36 14.48
C THR A 144 7.65 13.77 13.05
N SER A 145 6.68 13.11 12.41
CA SER A 145 6.43 13.28 10.98
C SER A 145 5.07 12.75 10.57
N ILE A 146 4.64 13.17 9.39
CA ILE A 146 3.51 12.59 8.68
C ILE A 146 3.99 12.13 7.31
N ASN A 147 3.45 11.00 6.87
CA ASN A 147 3.67 10.42 5.56
C ASN A 147 2.37 10.58 4.78
N LEU A 148 2.33 11.32 3.68
CA LEU A 148 1.20 11.33 2.75
C LEU A 148 1.40 10.22 1.71
N CYS A 149 0.52 9.23 1.73
CA CYS A 149 0.60 8.03 0.91
C CYS A 149 -0.24 8.20 -0.37
N GLY A 150 0.39 8.04 -1.53
CA GLY A 150 -0.30 8.01 -2.80
C GLY A 150 -0.64 6.59 -3.23
N THR A 151 -1.90 6.39 -3.59
CA THR A 151 -2.42 5.14 -4.16
C THR A 151 -2.79 5.31 -5.64
N ASP A 152 -2.75 4.22 -6.42
CA ASP A 152 -3.36 4.17 -7.75
C ASP A 152 -4.88 3.90 -7.67
N SER A 153 -5.56 3.78 -8.81
CA SER A 153 -7.00 3.49 -8.90
C SER A 153 -7.42 2.15 -8.28
N ARG A 154 -6.45 1.28 -7.95
CA ARG A 154 -6.64 -0.02 -7.30
C ARG A 154 -6.51 0.06 -5.79
N GLY A 155 -6.17 1.23 -5.24
CA GLY A 155 -5.80 1.40 -3.85
C GLY A 155 -4.40 0.84 -3.53
N GLN A 156 -3.55 0.62 -4.54
CA GLN A 156 -2.18 0.16 -4.32
C GLN A 156 -1.27 1.34 -4.02
N TYR A 157 -0.45 1.24 -2.96
CA TYR A 157 0.56 2.25 -2.67
C TYR A 157 1.59 2.35 -3.81
N ILE A 158 1.74 3.55 -4.37
CA ILE A 158 2.63 3.87 -5.48
C ILE A 158 3.65 4.96 -5.14
N GLU A 159 3.37 5.80 -4.14
CA GLU A 159 4.33 6.79 -3.66
C GLU A 159 4.04 7.18 -2.21
N GLN A 160 5.01 7.80 -1.57
CA GLN A 160 4.86 8.33 -0.22
C GLN A 160 5.72 9.59 -0.06
N TRP A 161 5.11 10.65 0.46
CA TRP A 161 5.79 11.90 0.78
C TRP A 161 5.93 11.99 2.27
N THR A 162 7.15 12.15 2.78
CA THR A 162 7.35 12.24 4.22
C THR A 162 8.04 13.53 4.62
N ALA A 163 7.47 14.20 5.63
CA ALA A 163 8.08 15.40 6.17
C ALA A 163 7.76 15.59 7.67
N PRO A 164 8.65 16.28 8.41
CA PRO A 164 8.40 16.67 9.79
C PRO A 164 7.48 17.89 9.91
N LYS A 165 7.21 18.63 8.81
CA LYS A 165 6.36 19.82 8.80
C LYS A 165 5.43 19.87 7.60
N ALA A 166 4.19 20.32 7.85
CA ALA A 166 3.15 20.42 6.82
C ALA A 166 3.56 21.29 5.62
N SER A 167 4.26 22.39 5.89
CA SER A 167 4.74 23.31 4.86
C SER A 167 5.69 22.67 3.85
N GLN A 168 6.44 21.62 4.22
CA GLN A 168 7.34 20.93 3.31
C GLN A 168 6.61 20.01 2.32
N MET A 169 5.36 19.67 2.65
CA MET A 169 4.45 18.91 1.80
C MET A 169 3.34 19.75 1.16
N ASP A 170 3.42 21.08 1.30
CA ASP A 170 2.38 22.00 0.83
C ASP A 170 1.01 21.66 1.45
N ASP A 171 1.02 21.24 2.72
CA ASP A 171 -0.14 20.75 3.46
C ASP A 171 -0.56 21.69 4.62
N SER A 172 -1.70 21.43 5.25
CA SER A 172 -2.23 22.28 6.34
C SER A 172 -1.62 21.92 7.70
N PRO A 173 -0.95 22.86 8.39
CA PRO A 173 -0.45 22.66 9.75
C PRO A 173 -1.55 22.28 10.75
N THR A 174 -2.74 22.85 10.62
CA THR A 174 -3.87 22.56 11.53
C THR A 174 -4.37 21.12 11.38
N ILE A 175 -4.42 20.60 10.15
CA ILE A 175 -4.80 19.21 9.89
C ILE A 175 -3.80 18.25 10.55
N TRP A 176 -2.51 18.54 10.39
CA TRP A 176 -1.44 17.74 10.98
C TRP A 176 -1.46 17.76 12.50
N GLN A 177 -1.69 18.94 13.09
CA GLN A 177 -1.84 19.08 14.55
C GLN A 177 -2.97 18.19 15.08
N ASN A 178 -4.12 18.17 14.39
CA ASN A 178 -5.24 17.31 14.78
C ASN A 178 -4.88 15.82 14.68
N MET A 179 -4.17 15.40 13.62
CA MET A 179 -3.70 14.02 13.48
C MET A 179 -2.77 13.61 14.62
N PHE A 180 -1.83 14.49 14.99
CA PHE A 180 -0.94 14.24 16.12
C PHE A 180 -1.68 14.16 17.46
N GLU A 181 -2.70 15.01 17.66
CA GLU A 181 -3.54 14.97 18.87
C GLU A 181 -4.38 13.68 18.95
N ILE A 182 -4.91 13.20 17.83
CA ILE A 182 -5.62 11.92 17.76
C ILE A 182 -4.67 10.79 18.18
N TYR A 183 -3.47 10.74 17.62
CA TYR A 183 -2.49 9.70 17.93
C TYR A 183 -1.95 9.79 19.36
N ALA A 184 -1.81 10.99 19.91
CA ALA A 184 -1.49 11.17 21.32
C ALA A 184 -2.57 10.59 22.25
N ARG A 185 -3.86 10.77 21.91
CA ARG A 185 -4.97 10.17 22.66
C ARG A 185 -4.99 8.65 22.52
N MET A 186 -4.73 8.11 21.33
CA MET A 186 -4.63 6.66 21.11
C MET A 186 -3.54 6.06 22.00
N VAL A 187 -2.32 6.62 21.98
CA VAL A 187 -1.23 6.17 22.86
C VAL A 187 -1.63 6.22 24.33
N ALA A 188 -2.28 7.30 24.79
CA ALA A 188 -2.72 7.41 26.18
C ALA A 188 -3.74 6.32 26.60
N ILE A 189 -4.57 5.85 25.66
CA ILE A 189 -5.53 4.75 25.89
C ILE A 189 -4.82 3.40 25.84
N GLU A 190 -3.86 3.24 24.93
CA GLU A 190 -3.24 1.95 24.60
C GLU A 190 -2.02 1.60 25.46
N ALA A 191 -1.29 2.60 25.97
CA ALA A 191 0.00 2.37 26.59
C ALA A 191 -0.07 1.45 27.81
N GLU A 192 -1.06 1.65 28.69
CA GLU A 192 -1.24 0.81 29.89
C GLU A 192 -1.74 -0.61 29.54
N PRO A 193 -2.87 -0.80 28.82
CA PRO A 193 -3.38 -2.14 28.50
C PRO A 193 -2.37 -3.00 27.73
N PHE A 194 -1.54 -2.38 26.89
CA PHE A 194 -0.59 -3.09 26.06
C PHE A 194 0.86 -3.01 26.54
N SER A 195 1.11 -2.40 27.71
CA SER A 195 2.46 -2.16 28.26
C SER A 195 3.42 -1.50 27.25
N TYR A 196 2.90 -0.62 26.40
CA TYR A 196 3.66 0.05 25.35
C TYR A 196 4.19 1.40 25.84
N ASN A 197 5.22 1.34 26.69
CA ASN A 197 5.73 2.53 27.38
C ASN A 197 6.79 3.28 26.58
N ASN A 198 7.57 2.58 25.75
CA ASN A 198 8.69 3.17 25.01
C ASN A 198 8.81 2.53 23.62
N GLY A 199 8.93 3.34 22.56
CA GLY A 199 9.18 2.83 21.20
C GLY A 199 8.73 3.78 20.08
N ILE A 200 8.69 3.27 18.85
CA ILE A 200 8.17 3.99 17.67
C ILE A 200 6.70 3.63 17.45
N TYR A 201 5.86 4.64 17.34
CA TYR A 201 4.43 4.51 17.12
C TYR A 201 4.05 5.15 15.79
N ALA A 202 3.50 4.33 14.90
CA ALA A 202 3.02 4.77 13.60
C ALA A 202 1.70 4.10 13.25
N GLY A 203 0.80 4.84 12.62
CA GLY A 203 -0.47 4.28 12.14
C GLY A 203 -1.08 5.11 11.02
N ASP A 204 -2.02 4.49 10.31
CA ASP A 204 -2.62 5.05 9.10
C ASP A 204 -3.98 5.70 9.38
N ILE A 205 -4.20 6.89 8.83
CA ILE A 205 -5.42 7.71 9.00
C ILE A 205 -5.84 8.35 7.68
N PHE A 206 -7.13 8.28 7.37
CA PHE A 206 -7.74 9.02 6.28
C PHE A 206 -8.31 10.35 6.77
N LEU A 207 -8.19 11.39 5.94
CA LEU A 207 -9.03 12.59 6.02
C LEU A 207 -10.12 12.50 4.94
N THR A 208 -11.37 12.35 5.35
CA THR A 208 -12.50 12.15 4.43
C THR A 208 -12.93 13.45 3.75
N VAL A 209 -13.64 13.34 2.63
CA VAL A 209 -14.27 14.49 1.94
C VAL A 209 -15.16 15.36 2.84
N ASN A 210 -15.67 14.79 3.94
CA ASN A 210 -16.49 15.47 4.94
C ASN A 210 -15.67 16.10 6.09
N ASN A 211 -14.34 16.11 5.98
CA ASN A 211 -13.39 16.56 7.01
C ASN A 211 -13.38 15.70 8.29
N GLU A 212 -13.70 14.41 8.17
CA GLU A 212 -13.61 13.47 9.28
C GLU A 212 -12.25 12.74 9.25
N TYR A 213 -11.77 12.36 10.43
CA TYR A 213 -10.54 11.58 10.57
C TYR A 213 -10.92 10.12 10.87
N LYS A 214 -10.55 9.20 9.99
CA LYS A 214 -10.88 7.77 10.14
C LYS A 214 -9.60 6.93 10.14
N GLN A 215 -9.42 6.10 11.17
CA GLN A 215 -8.30 5.16 11.23
C GLN A 215 -8.44 4.14 10.08
N ARG A 216 -7.38 3.96 9.29
CA ARG A 216 -7.37 3.12 8.09
C ARG A 216 -6.97 1.66 8.36
N ASP A 217 -5.98 1.48 9.21
CA ASP A 217 -5.44 0.15 9.53
C ASP A 217 -5.24 0.02 11.04
N TRP A 218 -5.59 -1.13 11.60
CA TRP A 218 -5.26 -1.50 12.98
C TRP A 218 -3.80 -1.94 13.12
N ASN A 219 -3.05 -2.02 12.01
CA ASN A 219 -1.60 -2.18 12.00
C ASN A 219 -0.90 -0.93 12.55
N ILE A 220 -1.03 -0.73 13.87
CA ILE A 220 -0.19 0.17 14.64
C ILE A 220 1.20 -0.46 14.66
N ARG A 221 2.11 0.10 13.88
CA ARG A 221 3.46 -0.44 13.75
C ARG A 221 4.28 -0.03 14.95
N ARG A 222 4.40 -0.94 15.92
CA ARG A 222 5.33 -0.86 17.05
C ARG A 222 6.73 -1.20 16.52
N GLY A 223 7.53 -0.19 16.19
CA GLY A 223 8.90 -0.37 15.65
C GLY A 223 9.17 0.29 14.29
N GLY A 224 8.17 0.92 13.66
CA GLY A 224 8.36 1.84 12.53
C GLY A 224 8.94 1.24 11.23
N ARG A 225 9.09 2.09 10.21
CA ARG A 225 9.99 1.88 9.06
C ARG A 225 11.35 2.52 9.40
N SER A 226 12.25 1.72 9.95
CA SER A 226 13.51 2.17 10.54
C SER A 226 14.43 3.01 9.63
N SER A 227 14.36 2.91 8.30
CA SER A 227 15.29 3.64 7.41
C SER A 227 14.79 5.05 7.02
N PRO A 228 13.58 5.25 6.48
CA PRO A 228 13.06 6.58 6.16
C PRO A 228 12.90 7.45 7.41
N GLU A 229 12.34 6.88 8.49
CA GLU A 229 12.08 7.58 9.76
C GLU A 229 13.37 8.13 10.38
N THR A 230 14.48 7.39 10.31
CA THR A 230 15.79 7.83 10.80
C THR A 230 16.33 9.05 10.04
N PHE A 231 16.15 9.12 8.72
CA PHE A 231 16.58 10.29 7.94
C PHE A 231 15.72 11.54 8.26
N ILE A 232 14.44 11.35 8.51
CA ILE A 232 13.50 12.44 8.82
C ILE A 232 13.72 13.00 10.22
N MET A 233 14.09 12.16 11.20
CA MET A 233 14.50 12.61 12.53
C MET A 233 15.67 13.60 12.48
N LEU A 234 16.52 13.48 11.46
CA LEU A 234 17.64 14.41 11.22
C LEU A 234 17.24 15.64 10.40
N GLY A 235 15.94 15.83 10.14
CA GLY A 235 15.38 17.01 9.49
C GLY A 235 15.32 16.96 7.97
N GLU A 236 15.70 15.83 7.36
CA GLU A 236 15.71 15.68 5.90
C GLU A 236 14.37 15.14 5.39
N PRO A 237 13.58 15.94 4.64
CA PRO A 237 12.38 15.42 4.01
C PRO A 237 12.77 14.37 2.96
N ASN A 238 11.92 13.36 2.77
CA ASN A 238 12.16 12.32 1.78
C ASN A 238 10.91 12.03 0.94
N TYR A 239 11.17 11.47 -0.23
CA TYR A 239 10.14 11.00 -1.14
C TYR A 239 10.43 9.54 -1.49
N GLU A 240 9.43 8.69 -1.33
CA GLU A 240 9.47 7.30 -1.78
C GLU A 240 8.59 7.15 -3.00
N ALA A 241 9.10 6.46 -4.02
CA ALA A 241 8.33 6.14 -5.22
C ALA A 241 8.46 4.66 -5.57
N LYS A 242 7.34 4.06 -5.98
CA LYS A 242 7.31 2.75 -6.61
C LYS A 242 7.24 2.92 -8.11
N VAL A 243 8.18 2.31 -8.82
CA VAL A 243 8.25 2.35 -10.28
C VAL A 243 8.09 0.95 -10.83
N ASN A 244 7.19 0.79 -11.81
CA ASN A 244 6.99 -0.45 -12.55
C ASN A 244 7.29 -0.18 -14.03
N ILE A 245 8.36 -0.79 -14.56
CA ILE A 245 8.74 -0.69 -15.97
C ILE A 245 8.54 -2.05 -16.64
N SER A 246 7.65 -2.10 -17.63
CA SER A 246 7.49 -3.26 -18.50
C SER A 246 8.70 -3.38 -19.44
N ILE A 247 9.28 -4.56 -19.52
CA ILE A 247 10.33 -4.91 -20.47
C ILE A 247 9.68 -5.62 -21.65
N PRO A 248 9.76 -5.06 -22.86
CA PRO A 248 9.11 -5.65 -24.04
C PRO A 248 9.79 -6.94 -24.52
N THR A 249 11.05 -7.17 -24.12
CA THR A 249 11.85 -8.32 -24.52
C THR A 249 11.83 -9.42 -23.46
N GLU A 250 11.69 -10.66 -23.90
CA GLU A 250 11.86 -11.80 -22.99
C GLU A 250 13.34 -11.96 -22.62
N LEU A 251 13.63 -11.91 -21.31
CA LEU A 251 14.96 -12.07 -20.74
C LEU A 251 14.97 -13.31 -19.84
N THR A 252 16.12 -13.97 -19.75
CA THR A 252 16.33 -15.04 -18.75
C THR A 252 16.39 -14.44 -17.35
N CYS A 253 16.24 -15.27 -16.32
CA CYS A 253 16.29 -14.82 -14.93
C CYS A 253 17.64 -14.15 -14.61
N GLU A 254 18.74 -14.69 -15.13
CA GLU A 254 20.09 -14.15 -14.96
C GLU A 254 20.21 -12.77 -15.60
N LYS A 255 19.75 -12.61 -16.86
CA LYS A 255 19.80 -11.32 -17.55
C LYS A 255 18.91 -10.26 -16.88
N LEU A 256 17.78 -10.66 -16.30
CA LEU A 256 16.93 -9.77 -15.51
C LEU A 256 17.63 -9.32 -14.22
N PHE A 257 18.33 -10.24 -13.56
CA PHE A 257 19.09 -9.94 -12.35
C PHE A 257 20.27 -8.98 -12.63
N ASP A 258 21.00 -9.21 -13.72
CA ASP A 258 22.11 -8.34 -14.15
C ASP A 258 21.58 -6.93 -14.50
N LEU A 259 20.52 -6.86 -15.30
CA LEU A 259 19.88 -5.60 -15.66
C LEU A 259 19.45 -4.82 -14.42
N TYR A 260 18.80 -5.48 -13.47
CA TYR A 260 18.38 -4.87 -12.22
C TYR A 260 19.56 -4.34 -11.40
N THR A 261 20.63 -5.13 -11.29
CA THR A 261 21.82 -4.75 -10.52
C THR A 261 22.43 -3.47 -11.09
N HIS A 262 22.63 -3.41 -12.42
CA HIS A 262 23.17 -2.22 -13.08
C HIS A 262 22.25 -1.00 -12.96
N VAL A 263 20.93 -1.19 -13.05
CA VAL A 263 19.96 -0.11 -12.85
C VAL A 263 20.06 0.43 -11.41
N CYS A 264 20.14 -0.45 -10.42
CA CYS A 264 20.28 -0.04 -9.02
C CYS A 264 21.58 0.72 -8.76
N ASP A 265 22.70 0.25 -9.31
CA ASP A 265 24.00 0.91 -9.19
C ASP A 265 23.98 2.31 -9.82
N ARG A 266 23.42 2.44 -11.03
CA ARG A 266 23.30 3.75 -11.70
C ARG A 266 22.40 4.71 -10.94
N LEU A 267 21.29 4.22 -10.39
CA LEU A 267 20.36 5.05 -9.59
C LEU A 267 21.02 5.57 -8.31
N ALA A 268 21.79 4.75 -7.61
CA ALA A 268 22.43 5.13 -6.35
C ALA A 268 23.59 6.13 -6.54
N GLN A 269 24.23 6.12 -7.71
CA GLN A 269 25.35 6.99 -8.04
C GLN A 269 24.93 8.37 -8.54
N ALA A 270 25.91 9.26 -8.66
CA ALA A 270 25.70 10.56 -9.31
C ALA A 270 25.31 10.35 -10.79
N PRO A 271 24.40 11.16 -11.34
CA PRO A 271 23.79 12.35 -10.74
C PRO A 271 22.52 12.07 -9.91
N TYR A 272 22.03 10.84 -9.88
CA TYR A 272 20.67 10.54 -9.43
C TYR A 272 20.53 10.44 -7.92
N HIS A 273 21.45 9.77 -7.21
CA HIS A 273 21.37 9.57 -5.75
C HIS A 273 19.99 9.09 -5.27
N MET A 274 19.37 8.21 -6.05
CA MET A 274 18.14 7.51 -5.70
C MET A 274 18.50 6.14 -5.16
N TYR A 275 18.07 5.80 -3.95
CA TYR A 275 18.46 4.57 -3.29
C TYR A 275 17.35 3.53 -3.44
N PRO A 276 17.56 2.44 -4.20
CA PRO A 276 16.61 1.34 -4.24
C PRO A 276 16.57 0.63 -2.88
N PHE A 277 15.36 0.32 -2.41
CA PHE A 277 15.17 -0.48 -1.21
C PHE A 277 14.01 -1.46 -1.42
N SER A 278 14.07 -2.62 -0.78
CA SER A 278 12.98 -3.59 -0.80
C SER A 278 12.87 -4.30 0.53
N THR A 279 11.64 -4.55 0.97
CA THR A 279 11.34 -5.28 2.23
C THR A 279 11.26 -6.80 2.02
N ALA A 280 11.27 -7.29 0.78
CA ALA A 280 11.43 -8.69 0.41
C ALA A 280 11.91 -8.73 -1.05
N TYR A 281 12.68 -9.73 -1.44
CA TYR A 281 13.27 -9.89 -2.78
C TYR A 281 12.40 -9.33 -3.91
N CYS A 282 12.97 -8.42 -4.70
CA CYS A 282 12.33 -7.77 -5.84
C CYS A 282 11.60 -8.80 -6.73
N TYR A 283 10.28 -8.66 -6.84
CA TYR A 283 9.48 -9.50 -7.71
C TYR A 283 9.75 -9.14 -9.18
N PHE A 284 10.61 -9.90 -9.86
CA PHE A 284 10.44 -10.13 -11.29
C PHE A 284 9.37 -11.22 -11.41
N CYS A 285 8.10 -10.83 -11.49
CA CYS A 285 7.08 -11.83 -11.79
C CYS A 285 7.19 -12.20 -13.26
N LYS A 286 7.74 -13.39 -13.54
CA LYS A 286 7.53 -14.07 -14.82
C LYS A 286 6.05 -14.49 -15.02
N SER A 287 5.20 -14.29 -14.01
CA SER A 287 3.78 -14.73 -13.99
C SER A 287 2.81 -13.77 -14.70
N ALA A 288 3.26 -12.61 -15.18
CA ALA A 288 2.47 -11.74 -16.05
C ALA A 288 3.31 -11.43 -17.29
N VAL A 289 2.82 -11.80 -18.48
CA VAL A 289 3.37 -11.28 -19.73
C VAL A 289 2.92 -9.82 -19.84
N PRO A 290 3.82 -8.83 -20.03
CA PRO A 290 5.28 -8.91 -20.22
C PRO A 290 6.11 -8.89 -18.92
N ASN A 291 7.38 -9.32 -19.02
CA ASN A 291 8.40 -9.13 -17.97
C ASN A 291 8.36 -7.69 -17.43
N PHE A 292 8.56 -7.48 -16.13
CA PHE A 292 8.67 -6.14 -15.56
C PHE A 292 9.75 -6.05 -14.49
N ILE A 293 10.30 -4.84 -14.33
CA ILE A 293 11.11 -4.46 -13.17
C ILE A 293 10.26 -3.59 -12.26
N ARG A 294 10.17 -3.97 -10.99
CA ARG A 294 9.55 -3.18 -9.93
C ARG A 294 10.62 -2.71 -8.95
N LEU A 295 10.67 -1.40 -8.72
CA LEU A 295 11.59 -0.76 -7.78
C LEU A 295 10.80 0.06 -6.75
N ASN A 296 11.19 -0.02 -5.47
CA ASN A 296 10.86 1.04 -4.51
C ASN A 296 12.14 1.86 -4.31
N LEU A 297 12.02 3.18 -4.41
CA LEU A 297 13.14 4.11 -4.44
C LEU A 297 12.97 5.14 -3.34
N LEU A 298 14.03 5.38 -2.58
CA LEU A 298 14.16 6.53 -1.68
C LEU A 298 14.88 7.63 -2.45
N ILE A 299 14.24 8.80 -2.54
CA ILE A 299 14.63 9.84 -3.50
C ILE A 299 14.94 11.11 -2.74
N HIS A 300 16.15 11.62 -2.99
CA HIS A 300 16.56 12.91 -2.44
C HIS A 300 15.74 14.05 -3.09
N PRO A 301 15.16 14.98 -2.32
CA PRO A 301 14.30 16.05 -2.86
C PRO A 301 14.92 16.90 -3.97
N LYS A 302 16.26 17.08 -3.96
CA LYS A 302 17.03 17.75 -5.04
C LYS A 302 16.74 17.22 -6.44
N VAL A 303 16.37 15.95 -6.57
CA VAL A 303 16.07 15.33 -7.87
C VAL A 303 14.69 15.73 -8.38
N LEU A 304 13.81 16.17 -7.48
CA LEU A 304 12.43 16.56 -7.74
C LEU A 304 12.31 18.05 -8.07
N LEU A 305 13.39 18.69 -8.51
CA LEU A 305 13.39 20.08 -8.95
C LEU A 305 13.21 20.18 -10.47
N HIS A 306 12.66 21.29 -10.94
CA HIS A 306 12.70 21.67 -12.34
C HIS A 306 14.15 21.87 -12.78
N ASN A 307 14.50 21.33 -13.95
CA ASN A 307 15.88 21.40 -14.45
C ASN A 307 16.31 22.84 -14.79
N ASP A 308 15.34 23.71 -15.10
CA ASP A 308 15.62 25.05 -15.64
C ASP A 308 15.78 26.12 -14.56
N ASP A 309 15.11 25.97 -13.41
CA ASP A 309 15.05 27.02 -12.38
C ASP A 309 15.21 26.50 -10.94
N ASN A 310 15.49 25.20 -10.74
CA ASN A 310 15.59 24.55 -9.44
C ASN A 310 14.35 24.71 -8.54
N THR A 311 13.19 25.05 -9.10
CA THR A 311 11.94 25.10 -8.33
C THR A 311 11.39 23.69 -8.09
N LYS A 312 10.66 23.50 -6.99
CA LYS A 312 10.11 22.19 -6.63
C LYS A 312 9.03 21.76 -7.62
N LEU A 313 9.12 20.54 -8.15
CA LEU A 313 8.09 19.99 -9.02
C LEU A 313 6.79 19.77 -8.24
N PRO A 314 5.62 19.99 -8.88
CA PRO A 314 4.36 19.48 -8.37
C PRO A 314 4.45 17.96 -8.10
N LYS A 315 3.75 17.45 -7.06
CA LYS A 315 3.90 16.03 -6.65
C LYS A 315 3.54 15.04 -7.77
N ASN A 316 2.49 15.32 -8.55
CA ASN A 316 2.13 14.50 -9.72
C ASN A 316 3.22 14.50 -10.82
N LYS A 317 3.98 15.59 -10.97
CA LYS A 317 5.11 15.69 -11.90
C LYS A 317 6.37 15.02 -11.36
N SER A 318 6.52 14.96 -10.04
CA SER A 318 7.63 14.26 -9.38
C SER A 318 7.59 12.76 -9.70
N ARG A 319 6.41 12.14 -9.63
CA ARG A 319 6.22 10.72 -9.98
C ARG A 319 6.62 10.42 -11.43
N GLN A 320 6.17 11.26 -12.37
CA GLN A 320 6.51 11.10 -13.79
C GLN A 320 8.02 11.26 -14.03
N LYS A 321 8.66 12.27 -13.43
CA LYS A 321 10.10 12.47 -13.56
C LYS A 321 10.91 11.26 -13.10
N VAL A 322 10.52 10.66 -11.96
CA VAL A 322 11.18 9.46 -11.45
C VAL A 322 10.97 8.28 -12.38
N TYR A 323 9.75 8.08 -12.87
CA TYR A 323 9.46 7.06 -13.88
C TYR A 323 10.35 7.23 -15.12
N ASP A 324 10.46 8.45 -15.66
CA ASP A 324 11.22 8.74 -16.87
C ASP A 324 12.72 8.48 -16.67
N ILE A 325 13.28 8.85 -15.51
CA ILE A 325 14.68 8.57 -15.16
C ILE A 325 14.95 7.06 -15.13
N VAL A 326 14.12 6.30 -14.41
CA VAL A 326 14.28 4.84 -14.28
C VAL A 326 14.11 4.17 -15.65
N LYS A 327 13.12 4.60 -16.43
CA LYS A 327 12.88 4.10 -17.77
C LYS A 327 14.05 4.36 -18.69
N GLN A 328 14.60 5.57 -18.69
CA GLN A 328 15.78 5.92 -19.49
C GLN A 328 16.98 5.01 -19.15
N ILE A 329 17.26 4.80 -17.87
CA ILE A 329 18.35 3.92 -17.44
C ILE A 329 18.13 2.49 -17.96
N ILE A 330 16.92 1.94 -17.80
CA ILE A 330 16.59 0.59 -18.29
C ILE A 330 16.74 0.50 -19.81
N ASP A 331 16.21 1.48 -20.55
CA ASP A 331 16.29 1.51 -22.01
C ASP A 331 17.76 1.58 -22.48
N ASP A 332 18.60 2.38 -21.83
CA ASP A 332 20.05 2.46 -22.09
C ASP A 332 20.76 1.12 -21.85
N GLU A 333 20.47 0.44 -20.72
CA GLU A 333 21.08 -0.85 -20.37
C GLU A 333 20.66 -1.96 -21.34
N LEU A 334 19.38 -1.98 -21.74
CA LEU A 334 18.88 -2.91 -22.75
C LEU A 334 19.56 -2.69 -24.11
N LEU A 335 19.73 -1.44 -24.53
CA LEU A 335 20.44 -1.08 -25.76
C LEU A 335 21.91 -1.46 -25.71
N ASN A 336 22.59 -1.24 -24.59
CA ASN A 336 23.99 -1.61 -24.41
C ASN A 336 24.18 -3.13 -24.46
N ASN A 337 23.28 -3.90 -23.83
CA ASN A 337 23.28 -5.36 -23.89
C ASN A 337 22.99 -5.91 -25.30
N ALA A 338 22.21 -5.20 -26.11
CA ALA A 338 21.99 -5.58 -27.52
C ALA A 338 23.24 -5.34 -28.38
N LYS A 339 24.02 -4.29 -28.08
CA LYS A 339 25.27 -3.97 -28.78
C LYS A 339 26.42 -4.92 -28.43
N THR A 340 26.57 -5.28 -27.16
CA THR A 340 27.61 -6.22 -26.71
C THR A 340 27.35 -7.66 -27.17
N ASN A 341 26.09 -8.03 -27.43
CA ASN A 341 25.71 -9.37 -27.91
C ASN A 341 25.55 -9.48 -29.45
N GLY A 342 25.94 -8.47 -30.22
CA GLY A 342 26.16 -8.60 -31.67
C GLY A 342 24.91 -8.75 -32.55
N PHE A 343 23.94 -7.83 -32.45
CA PHE A 343 22.79 -7.78 -33.39
C PHE A 343 22.76 -6.58 -34.34
N TYR A 344 23.84 -5.80 -34.41
CA TYR A 344 24.05 -4.85 -35.51
C TYR A 344 25.48 -4.99 -36.03
N SER A 345 25.62 -5.84 -37.05
CA SER A 345 26.69 -5.78 -38.05
C SER A 345 26.12 -5.26 -39.35
#